data_AF-A0A0Q8HZ34-F1
#
_entry.id   AF-A0A0Q8HZ34-F1
#
_cell.length_a   1.000
_cell.length_b   1.000
_cell.length_c   1.000
_cell.angle_alpha   90.00
_cell.angle_beta   90.00
_cell.angle_gamma   90.00
#
_symmetry.space_group_name_H-M   'P 1'
#
loop_
_entity.id
_entity.type
_entity.pdbx_description
1 polymer ?
#
loop_
_entity_poly.entity_id
_entity_poly.type
_entity_poly.pdbx_seq_one_letter_code
_entity_poly.pdbx_strand_id
1 'polypeptide(L)'
;MDHVRPQATVESALRDSDGGLSDAENAAKHGVAVKTIRRWRRVYQRQGRPRGQTHTAVACPRCDDASLDSEAYAELLGWYLGDGHISRGRGRVFNLHVVNDAKYVDDNARLADLMARVKPGGRPHSRSAPGCVITTASWIHWPCLFPQHGPGRKHDRPIILEDWQRTIVETHPGPFLRGLFHSDGSRVKNWARRPVAGEPKTYSYPRWQFVNASADIRELCCWALDLVDIPWRQSNVRVISVSRREAVARLDDLIGLKS
;
A
#
# COMPACT_ATOMS: atom_id res chain seq x y z
N MET A 1 30.24 24.93 13.17
CA MET A 1 28.91 24.32 13.34
C MET A 1 28.15 24.48 12.04
N ASP A 2 27.98 23.40 11.27
CA ASP A 2 27.16 23.44 10.06
C ASP A 2 25.70 23.65 10.47
N HIS A 3 25.18 24.85 10.22
CA HIS A 3 23.74 25.11 10.32
C HIS A 3 23.05 24.34 9.19
N VAL A 4 22.69 23.09 9.45
CA VAL A 4 21.84 22.30 8.56
C VAL A 4 20.46 22.94 8.55
N ARG A 5 20.08 23.56 7.43
CA ARG A 5 18.75 24.15 7.26
C ARG A 5 17.73 23.05 6.93
N PRO A 6 16.46 23.20 7.32
CA PRO A 6 15.41 22.25 6.96
C PRO A 6 15.35 22.05 5.45
N GLN A 7 15.23 20.79 5.01
CA GLN A 7 15.18 20.43 3.58
C GLN A 7 14.04 21.15 2.85
N ALA A 8 12.89 21.35 3.51
CA ALA A 8 11.76 22.10 2.98
C ALA A 8 12.11 23.57 2.62
N THR A 9 12.97 24.23 3.41
CA THR A 9 13.44 25.60 3.12
C THR A 9 14.34 25.62 1.90
N VAL A 10 15.24 24.63 1.76
CA VAL A 10 16.12 24.50 0.60
C VAL A 10 15.30 24.27 -0.68
N GLU A 11 14.29 23.39 -0.61
CA GLU A 11 13.44 23.04 -1.76
C GLU A 11 12.52 24.18 -2.18
N SER A 12 11.98 24.94 -1.21
CA SER A 12 11.18 26.13 -1.49
C SER A 12 12.02 27.22 -2.16
N ALA A 13 13.23 27.48 -1.65
CA ALA A 13 14.17 28.43 -2.24
C ALA A 13 14.63 28.04 -3.67
N LEU A 14 14.83 26.76 -3.93
CA LEU A 14 15.16 26.28 -5.27
C LEU A 14 13.99 26.44 -6.25
N ARG A 15 12.75 26.14 -5.83
CA ARG A 15 11.54 26.39 -6.65
C ARG A 15 11.38 27.87 -7.01
N ASP A 16 11.59 28.76 -6.04
CA ASP A 16 11.53 30.20 -6.29
C ASP A 16 12.63 30.64 -7.28
N SER A 17 13.82 30.06 -7.19
CA SER A 17 14.91 30.32 -8.16
C SER A 17 14.55 29.85 -9.57
N ASP A 18 13.85 28.73 -9.69
CA ASP A 18 13.40 28.18 -10.97
C ASP A 18 12.23 28.98 -11.55
N GLY A 19 11.39 29.54 -10.69
CA GLY A 19 10.31 30.47 -11.05
C GLY A 19 10.79 31.89 -11.40
N GLY A 20 12.11 32.13 -11.44
CA GLY A 20 12.69 33.42 -11.84
C GLY A 20 12.82 34.45 -10.73
N LEU A 21 12.56 34.10 -9.47
CA LEU A 21 12.71 35.01 -8.34
C LEU A 21 14.19 35.38 -8.15
N SER A 22 14.48 36.66 -7.89
CA SER A 22 15.85 37.12 -7.72
C SER A 22 16.50 36.51 -6.46
N ASP A 23 17.82 36.31 -6.46
CA ASP A 23 18.53 35.74 -5.30
C ASP A 23 18.33 36.58 -4.02
N ALA A 24 18.12 37.90 -4.16
CA ALA A 24 17.92 38.81 -3.04
C ALA A 24 16.53 38.67 -2.41
N GLU A 25 15.48 38.62 -3.23
CA GLU A 25 14.10 38.41 -2.77
C GLU A 25 13.94 37.00 -2.18
N ASN A 26 14.56 36.00 -2.81
CA ASN A 26 14.59 34.63 -2.35
C ASN A 26 15.28 34.53 -0.97
N ALA A 27 16.43 35.17 -0.81
CA ALA A 27 17.14 35.24 0.46
C ALA A 27 16.30 35.88 1.58
N ALA A 28 15.62 37.00 1.28
CA ALA A 28 14.74 37.68 2.21
C ALA A 28 13.54 36.80 2.61
N LYS A 29 12.86 36.18 1.62
CA LYS A 29 11.71 35.29 1.82
C LYS A 29 12.05 34.09 2.72
N HIS A 30 13.24 33.52 2.57
CA HIS A 30 13.65 32.32 3.31
C HIS A 30 14.50 32.63 4.55
N GLY A 31 14.70 33.90 4.90
CA GLY A 31 15.48 34.30 6.07
C GLY A 31 16.93 33.82 6.03
N VAL A 32 17.52 33.76 4.84
CA VAL A 32 18.90 33.28 4.63
C VAL A 32 19.73 34.33 3.89
N ALA A 33 21.05 34.21 3.98
CA ALA A 33 21.93 35.07 3.20
C ALA A 33 21.85 34.74 1.69
N VAL A 34 21.98 35.75 0.83
CA VAL A 34 22.05 35.59 -0.65
C VAL A 34 23.10 34.56 -1.08
N LYS A 35 24.24 34.53 -0.39
CA LYS A 35 25.31 33.54 -0.64
C LYS A 35 24.84 32.08 -0.45
N THR A 36 23.86 31.86 0.44
CA THR A 36 23.28 30.55 0.73
C THR A 36 22.41 30.08 -0.43
N ILE A 37 21.57 30.96 -0.99
CA ILE A 37 20.78 30.69 -2.20
C ILE A 37 21.71 30.31 -3.38
N ARG A 38 22.74 31.14 -3.62
CA ARG A 38 23.75 30.88 -4.67
C ARG A 38 24.53 29.60 -4.46
N ARG A 39 24.79 29.21 -3.20
CA ARG A 39 25.45 27.93 -2.86
C ARG A 39 24.54 26.76 -3.19
N TRP A 40 23.25 26.81 -2.80
CA TRP A 40 22.29 25.76 -3.11
C TRP A 40 22.12 25.56 -4.62
N ARG A 41 21.99 26.64 -5.39
CA ARG A 41 21.92 26.59 -6.87
C ARG A 41 23.17 25.94 -7.49
N ARG A 42 24.37 26.36 -7.07
CA ARG A 42 25.64 25.79 -7.59
C ARG A 42 25.86 24.33 -7.23
N VAL A 43 25.49 23.92 -6.01
CA VAL A 43 25.60 22.52 -5.58
C VAL A 43 24.68 21.63 -6.40
N TYR A 44 23.44 22.07 -6.65
CA TYR A 44 22.49 21.33 -7.49
C TYR A 44 22.93 21.25 -8.96
N GLN A 45 23.46 22.35 -9.52
CA GLN A 45 24.00 22.37 -10.89
C GLN A 45 25.23 21.45 -11.06
N ARG A 46 26.19 21.49 -10.12
CA ARG A 46 27.42 20.67 -10.20
C ARG A 46 27.17 19.17 -10.03
N GLN A 47 26.14 18.79 -9.28
CA GLN A 47 25.86 17.38 -9.00
C GLN A 47 24.98 16.70 -10.05
N GLY A 48 24.60 17.41 -11.13
CA GLY A 48 23.73 16.85 -12.19
C GLY A 48 22.37 16.36 -11.66
N ARG A 49 21.96 16.82 -10.47
CA ARG A 49 20.69 16.41 -9.86
C ARG A 49 19.57 17.16 -10.58
N PRO A 50 18.54 16.47 -11.11
CA PRO A 50 17.37 17.15 -11.64
C PRO A 50 16.84 18.13 -10.59
N ARG A 51 16.42 19.32 -11.03
CA ARG A 51 15.86 20.33 -10.12
C ARG A 51 14.60 19.74 -9.48
N GLY A 52 14.60 19.67 -8.15
CA GLY A 52 13.56 19.03 -7.35
C GLY A 52 13.75 17.52 -7.18
N GLN A 53 13.82 17.06 -5.93
CA GLN A 53 13.41 15.70 -5.60
C GLN A 53 11.87 15.66 -5.64
N THR A 54 11.26 15.92 -6.79
CA THR A 54 9.79 16.02 -6.93
C THR A 54 9.08 14.77 -6.41
N HIS A 55 9.70 13.60 -6.57
CA HIS A 55 9.22 12.35 -5.99
C HIS A 55 9.22 12.33 -4.45
N THR A 56 10.06 13.08 -3.74
CA THR A 56 10.03 13.15 -2.26
C THR A 56 9.08 14.23 -1.74
N ALA A 57 8.74 15.22 -2.57
CA ALA A 57 7.89 16.36 -2.25
C ALA A 57 6.43 16.18 -2.67
N VAL A 58 6.01 14.95 -2.95
CA VAL A 58 4.61 14.62 -3.25
C VAL A 58 3.76 14.99 -2.03
N ALA A 59 2.80 15.88 -2.24
CA ALA A 59 1.88 16.37 -1.22
C ALA A 59 1.08 15.21 -0.63
N CYS A 60 0.91 15.21 0.69
CA CYS A 60 0.17 14.18 1.38
C CYS A 60 -1.33 14.45 1.31
N PRO A 61 -2.17 13.47 0.93
CA PRO A 61 -3.62 13.61 0.98
C PRO A 61 -4.18 13.92 2.38
N ARG A 62 -3.40 13.66 3.43
CA ARG A 62 -3.82 13.89 4.83
C ARG A 62 -3.27 15.18 5.43
N CYS A 63 -2.08 15.60 5.01
CA CYS A 63 -1.43 16.79 5.58
C CYS A 63 -1.63 18.04 4.71
N ASP A 64 -1.78 17.86 3.40
CA ASP A 64 -1.72 18.92 2.40
C ASP A 64 -2.98 18.95 1.49
N ASP A 65 -4.02 18.18 1.85
CA ASP A 65 -5.28 18.07 1.09
C ASP A 65 -5.10 17.68 -0.39
N ALA A 66 -4.08 16.88 -0.67
CA ALA A 66 -3.81 16.36 -2.01
C ALA A 66 -4.81 15.26 -2.42
N SER A 67 -4.99 15.07 -3.73
CA SER A 67 -5.81 13.97 -4.23
C SER A 67 -5.19 12.60 -3.92
N LEU A 68 -6.01 11.66 -3.45
CA LEU A 68 -5.66 10.25 -3.29
C LEU A 68 -6.42 9.41 -4.32
N ASP A 69 -5.72 8.53 -5.04
CA ASP A 69 -6.38 7.45 -5.79
C ASP A 69 -6.98 6.45 -4.77
N SER A 70 -8.27 6.61 -4.49
CA SER A 70 -8.99 5.84 -3.48
C SER A 70 -9.07 4.36 -3.82
N GLU A 71 -9.20 4.02 -5.10
CA GLU A 71 -9.27 2.63 -5.57
C GLU A 71 -7.92 1.93 -5.39
N ALA A 72 -6.83 2.56 -5.84
CA ALA A 72 -5.48 2.04 -5.65
C ALA A 72 -5.13 1.92 -4.15
N TYR A 73 -5.54 2.91 -3.36
CA TYR A 73 -5.33 2.89 -1.92
C TYR A 73 -6.09 1.76 -1.24
N ALA A 74 -7.35 1.51 -1.61
CA ALA A 74 -8.15 0.41 -1.05
C ALA A 74 -7.45 -0.94 -1.25
N GLU A 75 -6.97 -1.23 -2.46
CA GLU A 75 -6.24 -2.46 -2.72
C GLU A 75 -4.89 -2.52 -1.98
N LEU A 76 -4.13 -1.42 -1.99
CA LEU A 76 -2.86 -1.36 -1.27
C LEU A 76 -3.04 -1.49 0.24
N LEU A 77 -4.17 -1.05 0.80
CA LEU A 77 -4.54 -1.25 2.20
C LEU A 77 -4.74 -2.72 2.51
N GLY A 78 -5.43 -3.48 1.65
CA GLY A 78 -5.54 -4.94 1.80
C GLY A 78 -4.18 -5.61 1.83
N TRP A 79 -3.31 -5.29 0.87
CA TRP A 79 -1.92 -5.78 0.83
C TRP A 79 -1.11 -5.38 2.07
N TYR A 80 -1.26 -4.14 2.52
CA TYR A 80 -0.59 -3.65 3.73
C TYR A 80 -1.02 -4.45 4.96
N LEU A 81 -2.30 -4.76 5.09
CA LEU A 81 -2.83 -5.48 6.25
C LEU A 81 -2.37 -6.94 6.29
N GLY A 82 -2.24 -7.62 5.15
CA GLY A 82 -1.65 -8.96 5.09
C GLY A 82 -0.12 -8.94 5.14
N ASP A 83 0.51 -8.87 3.98
CA ASP A 83 1.96 -9.05 3.81
C ASP A 83 2.80 -7.76 3.88
N GLY A 84 2.16 -6.60 4.01
CA GLY A 84 2.87 -5.34 4.07
C GLY A 84 3.37 -4.95 5.46
N HIS A 85 4.45 -4.16 5.49
CA HIS A 85 4.93 -3.51 6.70
C HIS A 85 5.62 -2.19 6.39
N ILE A 86 5.65 -1.29 7.38
CA ILE A 86 6.36 -0.02 7.28
C ILE A 86 7.57 -0.03 8.20
N SER A 87 8.74 0.32 7.67
CA SER A 87 9.98 0.50 8.43
C SER A 87 10.50 1.93 8.36
N ARG A 88 11.21 2.34 9.41
CA ARG A 88 11.92 3.63 9.42
C ARG A 88 13.19 3.52 8.57
N GLY A 89 13.34 4.44 7.64
CA GLY A 89 14.54 4.64 6.84
C GLY A 89 15.50 5.67 7.45
N ARG A 90 16.43 6.18 6.63
CA ARG A 90 17.33 7.26 7.04
C ARG A 90 16.55 8.58 7.21
N GLY A 91 16.84 9.31 8.28
CA GLY A 91 16.17 10.58 8.57
C GLY A 91 14.69 10.39 8.91
N ARG A 92 13.81 11.16 8.27
CA ARG A 92 12.35 11.11 8.49
C ARG A 92 11.58 10.25 7.48
N VAL A 93 12.29 9.45 6.67
CA VAL A 93 11.69 8.65 5.60
C VAL A 93 11.16 7.33 6.16
N PHE A 94 9.98 6.93 5.70
CA PHE A 94 9.44 5.59 5.93
C PHE A 94 9.46 4.80 4.62
N ASN A 95 9.60 3.48 4.75
CA ASN A 95 9.56 2.56 3.62
C ASN A 95 8.36 1.62 3.82
N LEU A 96 7.40 1.66 2.90
CA LEU A 96 6.38 0.63 2.79
C LEU A 96 6.96 -0.53 2.00
N HIS A 97 6.96 -1.73 2.58
CA HIS A 97 7.36 -2.97 1.95
C HIS A 97 6.14 -3.88 1.84
N VAL A 98 5.96 -4.53 0.70
CA VAL A 98 5.05 -5.66 0.53
C VAL A 98 5.88 -6.83 0.00
N VAL A 99 5.75 -7.99 0.65
CA VAL A 99 6.45 -9.22 0.28
C VAL A 99 5.45 -10.17 -0.33
N ASN A 100 5.70 -10.68 -1.52
CA ASN A 100 4.81 -11.65 -2.16
C ASN A 100 5.63 -12.76 -2.84
N ASP A 101 5.04 -13.94 -3.01
CA ASP A 101 5.70 -15.08 -3.65
C ASP A 101 6.11 -14.71 -5.08
N ALA A 102 7.33 -15.09 -5.47
CA ALA A 102 7.91 -14.73 -6.76
C ALA A 102 7.14 -15.32 -7.95
N LYS A 103 6.34 -16.37 -7.74
CA LYS A 103 5.53 -16.98 -8.81
C LYS A 103 4.35 -16.12 -9.25
N TYR A 104 3.92 -15.16 -8.41
CA TYR A 104 2.76 -14.29 -8.71
C TYR A 104 3.23 -13.02 -9.44
N VAL A 105 3.58 -13.17 -10.72
CA VAL A 105 4.28 -12.13 -11.49
C VAL A 105 3.40 -10.91 -11.72
N ASP A 106 2.12 -11.14 -12.02
CA ASP A 106 1.18 -10.05 -12.32
C ASP A 106 0.82 -9.27 -11.05
N ASP A 107 0.63 -9.96 -9.92
CA ASP A 107 0.42 -9.32 -8.62
C ASP A 107 1.65 -8.51 -8.18
N ASN A 108 2.86 -9.01 -8.45
CA ASN A 108 4.10 -8.28 -8.16
C ASN A 108 4.24 -7.00 -9.02
N ALA A 109 3.88 -7.05 -10.31
CA ALA A 109 3.84 -5.87 -11.16
C ALA A 109 2.75 -4.88 -10.72
N ARG A 110 1.57 -5.40 -10.35
CA ARG A 110 0.44 -4.62 -9.84
C ARG A 110 0.78 -3.89 -8.54
N LEU A 111 1.51 -4.51 -7.62
CA LEU A 111 1.97 -3.86 -6.39
C LEU A 111 2.82 -2.62 -6.65
N ALA A 112 3.71 -2.68 -7.64
CA ALA A 112 4.50 -1.52 -8.05
C ALA A 112 3.61 -0.41 -8.64
N ASP A 113 2.62 -0.75 -9.47
CA ASP A 113 1.64 0.19 -10.00
C ASP A 113 0.81 0.86 -8.88
N LEU A 114 0.25 0.06 -7.95
CA LEU A 114 -0.53 0.55 -6.81
C LEU A 114 0.26 1.56 -5.97
N MET A 115 1.51 1.23 -5.63
CA MET A 115 2.37 2.15 -4.86
C MET A 115 2.68 3.44 -5.64
N ALA A 116 2.78 3.39 -6.97
CA ALA A 116 3.01 4.56 -7.81
C ALA A 116 1.75 5.44 -7.95
N ARG A 117 0.56 4.85 -7.98
CA ARG A 117 -0.72 5.58 -8.02
C ARG A 117 -1.07 6.22 -6.68
N VAL A 118 -0.87 5.50 -5.57
CA VAL A 118 -1.08 6.05 -4.21
C VAL A 118 -0.08 7.15 -3.88
N LYS A 119 1.13 7.07 -4.44
CA LYS A 119 2.15 8.11 -4.31
C LYS A 119 2.59 8.58 -5.71
N PRO A 120 1.82 9.48 -6.35
CA PRO A 120 2.09 9.97 -7.70
C PRO A 120 3.52 10.49 -7.84
N GLY A 121 4.24 10.09 -8.89
CA GLY A 121 5.64 10.45 -9.09
C GLY A 121 6.62 9.73 -8.15
N GLY A 122 6.13 8.84 -7.28
CA GLY A 122 6.96 7.88 -6.55
C GLY A 122 7.65 6.89 -7.49
N ARG A 123 8.74 6.30 -6.99
CA ARG A 123 9.49 5.26 -7.70
C ARG A 123 9.54 4.00 -6.83
N PRO A 124 8.46 3.20 -6.84
CA PRO A 124 8.51 1.87 -6.23
C PRO A 124 9.63 1.07 -6.89
N HIS A 125 10.32 0.26 -6.11
CA HIS A 125 11.36 -0.62 -6.58
C HIS A 125 11.15 -2.00 -5.98
N SER A 126 11.47 -3.03 -6.75
CA SER A 126 11.34 -4.41 -6.32
C SER A 126 12.71 -5.06 -6.23
N ARG A 127 12.91 -5.90 -5.22
CA ARG A 127 14.09 -6.76 -5.09
C ARG A 127 13.67 -8.21 -4.89
N SER A 128 14.39 -9.12 -5.52
CA SER A 128 14.19 -10.55 -5.31
C SER A 128 14.85 -11.01 -4.01
N ALA A 129 14.19 -11.92 -3.31
CA ALA A 129 14.69 -12.70 -2.19
C ALA A 129 14.33 -14.18 -2.41
N PRO A 130 14.90 -15.14 -1.66
CA PRO A 130 14.62 -16.56 -1.88
C PRO A 130 13.11 -16.88 -1.82
N GLY A 131 12.52 -17.20 -2.97
CA GLY A 131 11.10 -17.53 -3.13
C GLY A 131 10.13 -16.34 -3.14
N CYS A 132 10.59 -15.10 -3.01
CA CYS A 132 9.71 -13.93 -2.94
C CYS A 132 10.27 -12.67 -3.61
N VAL A 133 9.37 -11.75 -3.93
CA VAL A 133 9.68 -10.40 -4.39
C VAL A 133 9.24 -9.42 -3.31
N ILE A 134 10.11 -8.46 -2.99
CA ILE A 134 9.84 -7.39 -2.04
C ILE A 134 9.71 -6.09 -2.81
N THR A 135 8.48 -5.58 -2.92
CA THR A 135 8.19 -4.29 -3.54
C THR A 135 8.19 -3.20 -2.46
N THR A 136 8.96 -2.14 -2.68
CA THR A 136 9.20 -1.09 -1.70
C THR A 136 8.99 0.29 -2.29
N ALA A 137 8.30 1.17 -1.56
CA ALA A 137 8.23 2.59 -1.87
C ALA A 137 8.56 3.43 -0.64
N SER A 138 9.34 4.51 -0.85
CA SER A 138 9.80 5.39 0.23
C SER A 138 9.02 6.70 0.25
N TRP A 139 8.53 7.09 1.43
CA TRP A 139 7.83 8.36 1.64
C TRP A 139 7.77 8.71 3.13
N ILE A 140 7.80 10.00 3.46
CA ILE A 140 7.65 10.44 4.86
C ILE A 140 6.21 10.26 5.38
N HIS A 141 5.21 10.22 4.47
CA HIS A 141 3.79 10.19 4.81
C HIS A 141 3.14 8.81 4.76
N TRP A 142 3.89 7.71 4.60
CA TRP A 142 3.29 6.38 4.71
C TRP A 142 2.53 6.16 6.02
N PRO A 143 3.03 6.60 7.20
CA PRO A 143 2.25 6.52 8.43
C PRO A 143 0.95 7.35 8.44
N CYS A 144 0.87 8.42 7.63
CA CYS A 144 -0.36 9.21 7.49
C CYS A 144 -1.44 8.43 6.74
N LEU A 145 -1.05 7.61 5.75
CA LEU A 145 -1.98 6.77 4.99
C LEU A 145 -2.22 5.40 5.64
N PHE A 146 -1.32 4.94 6.50
CA PHE A 146 -1.45 3.69 7.23
C PHE A 146 -1.31 3.96 8.73
N PRO A 147 -2.31 4.63 9.36
CA PRO A 147 -2.26 4.97 10.78
C PRO A 147 -2.25 3.73 11.68
N GLN A 148 -2.56 2.55 11.13
CA GLN A 148 -2.38 1.25 11.78
C GLN A 148 -0.90 0.94 12.07
N HIS A 149 0.06 1.71 11.54
CA HIS A 149 1.49 1.55 11.85
C HIS A 149 1.79 1.85 13.34
N GLY A 150 2.48 0.93 14.00
CA GLY A 150 2.93 1.06 15.37
C GLY A 150 4.06 0.08 15.73
N PRO A 151 4.57 0.12 16.96
CA PRO A 151 5.57 -0.83 17.44
C PRO A 151 5.01 -2.26 17.54
N GLY A 152 5.89 -3.26 17.62
CA GLY A 152 5.52 -4.66 17.81
C GLY A 152 4.97 -5.36 16.56
N ARG A 153 4.40 -6.56 16.75
CA ARG A 153 3.80 -7.34 15.66
C ARG A 153 2.44 -6.77 15.30
N LYS A 154 2.12 -6.73 14.01
CA LYS A 154 0.86 -6.16 13.48
C LYS A 154 -0.40 -6.79 14.09
N HIS A 155 -0.38 -8.10 14.39
CA HIS A 155 -1.52 -8.81 14.95
C HIS A 155 -1.68 -8.68 16.47
N ASP A 156 -0.71 -8.09 17.16
CA ASP A 156 -0.77 -7.87 18.62
C ASP A 156 -1.27 -6.47 18.98
N ARG A 157 -1.58 -5.63 17.97
CA ARG A 157 -2.06 -4.26 18.15
C ARG A 157 -3.46 -4.09 17.55
N PRO A 158 -4.25 -3.12 18.05
CA PRO A 158 -5.52 -2.76 17.43
C PRO A 158 -5.32 -2.31 15.97
N ILE A 159 -6.16 -2.83 15.07
CA ILE A 159 -6.23 -2.47 13.66
C ILE A 159 -7.61 -1.85 13.42
N ILE A 160 -7.70 -0.54 13.62
CA ILE A 160 -8.94 0.22 13.45
C ILE A 160 -8.78 1.11 12.22
N LEU A 161 -9.73 1.06 11.30
CA LEU A 161 -9.80 1.99 10.18
C LEU A 161 -10.32 3.34 10.66
N GLU A 162 -9.63 4.42 10.29
CA GLU A 162 -10.15 5.79 10.43
C GLU A 162 -11.38 5.97 9.51
N ASP A 163 -12.25 6.93 9.84
CA ASP A 163 -13.52 7.13 9.13
C ASP A 163 -13.33 7.31 7.62
N TRP A 164 -12.31 8.06 7.21
CA TRP A 164 -11.99 8.24 5.79
C TRP A 164 -11.50 6.95 5.12
N GLN A 165 -10.79 6.06 5.84
CA GLN A 165 -10.40 4.76 5.30
C GLN A 165 -11.64 3.88 5.14
N ARG A 166 -12.58 3.93 6.09
CA ARG A 166 -13.86 3.20 5.99
C ARG A 166 -14.64 3.65 4.77
N THR A 167 -14.81 4.95 4.56
CA THR A 167 -15.49 5.48 3.37
C THR A 167 -14.85 5.00 2.07
N ILE A 168 -13.51 4.96 2.01
CA ILE A 168 -12.82 4.43 0.82
C ILE A 168 -13.11 2.94 0.62
N VAL A 169 -13.07 2.12 1.67
CA VAL A 169 -13.37 0.69 1.56
C VAL A 169 -14.84 0.44 1.21
N GLU A 170 -15.77 1.23 1.75
CA GLU A 170 -17.19 1.17 1.39
C GLU A 170 -17.42 1.52 -0.09
N THR A 171 -16.65 2.47 -0.63
CA THR A 171 -16.70 2.84 -2.04
C THR A 171 -16.02 1.80 -2.94
N HIS A 172 -14.94 1.18 -2.46
CA HIS A 172 -14.11 0.26 -3.22
C HIS A 172 -13.86 -1.08 -2.48
N PRO A 173 -14.92 -1.85 -2.16
CA PRO A 173 -14.76 -3.07 -1.37
C PRO A 173 -14.04 -4.19 -2.16
N GLY A 174 -14.27 -4.27 -3.49
CA GLY A 174 -13.59 -5.24 -4.36
C GLY A 174 -12.06 -5.09 -4.36
N PRO A 175 -11.52 -3.90 -4.66
CA PRO A 175 -10.09 -3.63 -4.53
C PRO A 175 -9.52 -3.97 -3.15
N PHE A 176 -10.19 -3.59 -2.06
CA PHE A 176 -9.75 -3.95 -0.70
C PHE A 176 -9.71 -5.46 -0.47
N LEU A 177 -10.76 -6.19 -0.87
CA LEU A 177 -10.83 -7.65 -0.81
C LEU A 177 -9.73 -8.31 -1.65
N ARG A 178 -9.45 -7.78 -2.85
CA ARG A 178 -8.35 -8.25 -3.70
C ARG A 178 -7.04 -8.19 -2.96
N GLY A 179 -6.72 -7.05 -2.34
CA GLY A 179 -5.50 -6.91 -1.54
C GLY A 179 -5.39 -7.95 -0.42
N LEU A 180 -6.48 -8.18 0.34
CA LEU A 180 -6.50 -9.16 1.43
C LEU A 180 -6.35 -10.61 0.95
N PHE A 181 -7.11 -11.00 -0.08
CA PHE A 181 -7.09 -12.38 -0.59
C PHE A 181 -5.84 -12.67 -1.42
N HIS A 182 -5.24 -11.66 -2.06
CA HIS A 182 -3.99 -11.85 -2.78
C HIS A 182 -2.77 -11.82 -1.85
N SER A 183 -2.86 -11.25 -0.64
CA SER A 183 -1.83 -11.46 0.38
C SER A 183 -2.01 -12.79 1.12
N ASP A 184 -3.03 -12.87 1.97
CA ASP A 184 -3.23 -13.95 2.96
C ASP A 184 -4.30 -14.96 2.54
N GLY A 185 -4.82 -14.82 1.33
CA GLY A 185 -5.82 -15.73 0.77
C GLY A 185 -5.20 -16.87 -0.04
N SER A 186 -5.89 -17.99 -0.03
CA SER A 186 -5.61 -19.15 -0.87
C SER A 186 -6.87 -19.67 -1.52
N ARG A 187 -6.82 -19.84 -2.84
CA ARG A 187 -7.87 -20.48 -3.63
C ARG A 187 -7.52 -21.94 -3.86
N VAL A 188 -8.27 -22.83 -3.21
CA VAL A 188 -8.03 -24.27 -3.24
C VAL A 188 -9.19 -25.02 -3.91
N LYS A 189 -8.88 -26.19 -4.47
CA LYS A 189 -9.89 -27.15 -4.94
C LYS A 189 -10.10 -28.20 -3.86
N ASN A 190 -11.26 -28.17 -3.21
CA ASN A 190 -11.66 -29.23 -2.30
C ASN A 190 -12.28 -30.39 -3.09
N TRP A 191 -11.96 -31.61 -2.68
CA TRP A 191 -12.49 -32.82 -3.29
C TRP A 191 -13.28 -33.63 -2.27
N ALA A 192 -14.46 -34.11 -2.67
CA ALA A 192 -15.29 -35.00 -1.86
C ALA A 192 -15.72 -36.21 -2.70
N ARG A 193 -15.63 -37.41 -2.14
CA ARG A 193 -16.20 -38.62 -2.74
C ARG A 193 -17.58 -38.89 -2.13
N ARG A 194 -18.59 -39.05 -2.98
CA ARG A 194 -19.95 -39.42 -2.59
C ARG A 194 -20.39 -40.59 -3.47
N PRO A 195 -20.97 -41.66 -2.90
CA PRO A 195 -21.61 -42.69 -3.71
C PRO A 195 -22.84 -42.10 -4.41
N VAL A 196 -22.94 -42.31 -5.72
CA VAL A 196 -24.10 -41.94 -6.55
C VAL A 196 -24.45 -43.17 -7.36
N ALA A 197 -25.66 -43.72 -7.16
CA ALA A 197 -26.10 -44.96 -7.79
C ALA A 197 -25.14 -46.16 -7.59
N GLY A 198 -24.49 -46.24 -6.41
CA GLY A 198 -23.55 -47.32 -6.09
C GLY A 198 -22.11 -47.10 -6.56
N GLU A 199 -21.85 -46.09 -7.39
CA GLU A 199 -20.50 -45.76 -7.86
C GLU A 199 -19.90 -44.56 -7.11
N PRO A 200 -18.59 -44.58 -6.79
CA PRO A 200 -17.93 -43.46 -6.12
C PRO A 200 -17.73 -42.30 -7.11
N LYS A 201 -18.53 -41.23 -6.96
CA LYS A 201 -18.36 -39.99 -7.72
C LYS A 201 -17.52 -38.97 -6.93
N THR A 202 -16.47 -38.45 -7.56
CA THR A 202 -15.65 -37.40 -6.97
C THR A 202 -16.13 -36.03 -7.43
N TYR A 203 -16.41 -35.14 -6.48
CA TYR A 203 -16.81 -33.76 -6.72
C TYR A 203 -15.67 -32.82 -6.36
N SER A 204 -15.38 -31.85 -7.23
CA SER A 204 -14.42 -30.77 -6.98
C SER A 204 -15.17 -29.46 -6.78
N TYR A 205 -14.87 -28.75 -5.69
CA TYR A 205 -15.45 -27.44 -5.38
C TYR A 205 -14.33 -26.43 -5.14
N PRO A 206 -14.32 -25.29 -5.83
CA PRO A 206 -13.38 -24.22 -5.52
C PRO A 206 -13.77 -23.59 -4.18
N ARG A 207 -12.77 -23.15 -3.42
CA ARG A 207 -12.94 -22.47 -2.14
C ARG A 207 -11.85 -21.41 -2.01
N TRP A 208 -12.23 -20.24 -1.54
CA TRP A 208 -11.29 -19.27 -0.99
C TRP A 208 -11.19 -19.43 0.53
N GLN A 209 -9.96 -19.36 1.05
CA GLN A 209 -9.68 -19.28 2.47
C GLN A 209 -8.79 -18.08 2.72
N PHE A 210 -9.21 -17.20 3.63
CA PHE A 210 -8.42 -16.09 4.15
C PHE A 210 -7.97 -16.44 5.56
N VAL A 211 -6.65 -16.42 5.79
CA VAL A 211 -6.06 -16.85 7.06
C VAL A 211 -5.22 -15.73 7.66
N ASN A 212 -5.66 -15.16 8.79
CA ASN A 212 -4.92 -14.10 9.45
C ASN A 212 -4.93 -14.27 10.98
N ALA A 213 -3.86 -13.85 11.65
CA ALA A 213 -3.73 -13.94 13.11
C ALA A 213 -4.50 -12.84 13.85
N SER A 214 -4.63 -11.65 13.27
CA SER A 214 -5.37 -10.52 13.85
C SER A 214 -6.89 -10.76 13.76
N ALA A 215 -7.61 -10.56 14.88
CA ALA A 215 -9.07 -10.58 14.88
C ALA A 215 -9.64 -9.43 14.06
N ASP A 216 -9.15 -8.23 14.31
CA ASP A 216 -9.55 -7.00 13.63
C ASP A 216 -9.42 -7.12 12.10
N ILE A 217 -8.31 -7.68 11.58
CA ILE A 217 -8.16 -7.87 10.12
C ILE A 217 -9.17 -8.89 9.57
N ARG A 218 -9.49 -9.95 10.33
CA ARG A 218 -10.53 -10.91 9.93
C ARG A 218 -11.91 -10.26 9.94
N GLU A 219 -12.20 -9.42 10.93
CA GLU A 219 -13.47 -8.66 11.01
C GLU A 219 -13.60 -7.69 9.84
N LEU A 220 -12.52 -6.98 9.48
CA LEU A 220 -12.50 -6.12 8.29
C LEU A 220 -12.73 -6.91 6.99
N CYS A 221 -12.16 -8.11 6.88
CA CYS A 221 -12.41 -9.01 5.74
C CYS A 221 -13.89 -9.44 5.68
N CYS A 222 -14.48 -9.83 6.81
CA CYS A 222 -15.88 -10.21 6.89
C CYS A 222 -16.81 -9.05 6.52
N TRP A 223 -16.56 -7.87 7.11
CA TRP A 223 -17.30 -6.65 6.80
C TRP A 223 -17.23 -6.29 5.32
N ALA A 224 -16.05 -6.35 4.71
CA ALA A 224 -15.90 -6.08 3.29
C ALA A 224 -16.59 -7.12 2.39
N LEU A 225 -16.63 -8.39 2.79
CA LEU A 225 -17.40 -9.43 2.10
C LEU A 225 -18.92 -9.18 2.21
N ASP A 226 -19.39 -8.70 3.36
CA ASP A 226 -20.79 -8.34 3.59
C ASP A 226 -21.21 -7.15 2.72
N LEU A 227 -20.34 -6.15 2.52
CA LEU A 227 -20.59 -5.00 1.63
C LEU A 227 -20.87 -5.40 0.17
N VAL A 228 -20.41 -6.57 -0.25
CA VAL A 228 -20.59 -7.10 -1.61
C VAL A 228 -21.46 -8.36 -1.63
N ASP A 229 -22.19 -8.63 -0.56
CA ASP A 229 -23.11 -9.78 -0.43
C ASP A 229 -22.45 -11.15 -0.72
N ILE A 230 -21.16 -11.31 -0.40
CA ILE A 230 -20.45 -12.59 -0.60
C ILE A 230 -20.55 -13.41 0.70
N PRO A 231 -21.34 -14.51 0.72
CA PRO A 231 -21.53 -15.28 1.94
C PRO A 231 -20.23 -16.00 2.33
N TRP A 232 -19.84 -15.80 3.58
CA TRP A 232 -18.64 -16.38 4.18
C TRP A 232 -18.98 -17.20 5.43
N ARG A 233 -18.01 -18.00 5.85
CA ARG A 233 -18.07 -18.73 7.13
C ARG A 233 -16.72 -18.72 7.81
N GLN A 234 -16.70 -18.35 9.07
CA GLN A 234 -15.53 -18.58 9.92
C GLN A 234 -15.41 -20.08 10.22
N SER A 235 -14.36 -20.71 9.67
CA SER A 235 -14.15 -22.16 9.75
C SER A 235 -13.34 -22.57 10.97
N ASN A 236 -12.53 -21.65 11.50
CA ASN A 236 -11.88 -21.75 12.82
C ASN A 236 -11.52 -20.33 13.31
N VAL A 237 -10.81 -20.22 14.44
CA VAL A 237 -10.46 -18.94 15.05
C VAL A 237 -9.65 -17.98 14.15
N ARG A 238 -8.98 -18.47 13.11
CA ARG A 238 -8.14 -17.68 12.19
C ARG A 238 -8.56 -17.70 10.72
N VAL A 239 -9.54 -18.53 10.35
CA VAL A 239 -9.85 -18.83 8.94
C VAL A 239 -11.25 -18.40 8.57
N ILE A 240 -11.37 -17.49 7.61
CA ILE A 240 -12.60 -17.12 6.92
C ILE A 240 -12.66 -17.86 5.59
N SER A 241 -13.75 -18.56 5.31
CA SER A 241 -13.91 -19.35 4.08
C SER A 241 -15.09 -18.85 3.25
N VAL A 242 -14.87 -18.70 1.94
CA VAL A 242 -15.92 -18.54 0.93
C VAL A 242 -15.97 -19.85 0.14
N SER A 243 -17.07 -20.60 0.29
CA SER A 243 -17.15 -21.99 -0.18
C SER A 243 -18.35 -22.31 -1.07
N ARG A 244 -19.36 -21.45 -1.12
CA ARG A 244 -20.50 -21.66 -2.02
C ARG A 244 -20.04 -21.38 -3.45
N ARG A 245 -20.41 -22.22 -4.41
CA ARG A 245 -19.86 -22.18 -5.77
C ARG A 245 -20.12 -20.84 -6.44
N GLU A 246 -21.33 -20.33 -6.29
CA GLU A 246 -21.77 -19.02 -6.77
C GLU A 246 -21.04 -17.87 -6.07
N ALA A 247 -20.78 -17.97 -4.77
CA ALA A 247 -20.05 -16.96 -4.02
C ALA A 247 -18.57 -16.92 -4.39
N VAL A 248 -17.96 -18.09 -4.64
CA VAL A 248 -16.58 -18.19 -5.13
C VAL A 248 -16.46 -17.62 -6.53
N ALA A 249 -17.40 -17.90 -7.43
CA ALA A 249 -17.41 -17.30 -8.77
C ALA A 249 -17.55 -15.78 -8.70
N ARG A 250 -18.48 -15.27 -7.88
CA ARG A 250 -18.62 -13.82 -7.67
C ARG A 250 -17.36 -13.18 -7.09
N LEU A 251 -16.69 -13.86 -6.15
CA LEU A 251 -15.43 -13.37 -5.61
C LEU A 251 -14.33 -13.37 -6.68
N ASP A 252 -14.20 -14.46 -7.45
CA ASP A 252 -13.24 -14.56 -8.56
C ASP A 252 -13.45 -13.44 -9.60
N ASP A 253 -14.69 -13.13 -9.96
CA ASP A 253 -15.02 -12.03 -10.88
C ASP A 253 -14.65 -10.65 -10.28
N LEU A 254 -14.87 -10.49 -8.97
CA LEU A 254 -14.65 -9.22 -8.27
C LEU A 254 -13.16 -8.92 -8.04
N ILE A 255 -12.39 -9.92 -7.62
CA ILE A 255 -10.98 -9.72 -7.21
C ILE A 255 -9.99 -10.23 -8.24
N GLY A 256 -10.43 -11.03 -9.21
CA GLY A 256 -9.56 -11.75 -10.14
C GLY A 256 -8.98 -13.01 -9.52
N LEU A 257 -8.17 -13.72 -10.30
CA LEU A 257 -7.37 -14.84 -9.80
C LEU A 257 -5.98 -14.34 -9.42
N LYS A 258 -5.38 -14.99 -8.41
CA LYS A 258 -4.01 -14.74 -7.99
C LYS A 258 -3.04 -15.19 -9.09
N SER A 259 -2.13 -14.31 -9.51
CA SER A 259 -1.34 -14.46 -10.75
C SER A 259 0.02 -13.79 -10.68
#